data_AF-A0A8J7T048-F1
#
_entry.id   AF-A0A8J7T048-F1
#
_cell.length_a   1.000
_cell.length_b   1.000
_cell.length_c   1.000
_cell.angle_alpha   90.00
_cell.angle_beta   90.00
_cell.angle_gamma   90.00
#
_symmetry.space_group_name_H-M   'P 1'
#
loop_
_entity.id
_entity.type
_entity.pdbx_description
1 polymer ?
#
loop_
_entity_poly.entity_id
_entity_poly.type
_entity_poly.pdbx_seq_one_letter_code
_entity_poly.pdbx_strand_id
1 'polypeptide(L)' 'MSTGNDIRASFLDFFRRNGHEVVASSPLVPRNDPTLLFTNAGMVQFKNVFTGVEKRDY' A
#
# COMPACT_ATOMS: atom_id res chain seq x y z
N MET A 1 -14.90 -13.30 -19.08
CA MET A 1 -14.89 -13.46 -17.61
C MET A 1 -13.56 -12.90 -17.13
N SER A 2 -13.54 -11.94 -16.21
CA SER A 2 -12.29 -11.36 -15.72
C SER A 2 -11.63 -12.29 -14.71
N THR A 3 -10.31 -12.48 -14.82
CA THR A 3 -9.51 -13.22 -13.83
C THR A 3 -9.23 -12.36 -12.59
N GLY A 4 -8.79 -12.98 -11.49
CA GLY A 4 -8.34 -12.22 -10.30
C GLY A 4 -7.17 -11.28 -10.60
N ASN A 5 -6.32 -11.64 -11.57
CA ASN A 5 -5.23 -10.77 -12.03
C ASN A 5 -5.77 -9.55 -12.78
N ASP A 6 -6.81 -9.73 -13.62
CA ASP A 6 -7.43 -8.63 -14.38
C ASP A 6 -8.12 -7.63 -13.45
N ILE A 7 -8.79 -8.12 -12.39
CA ILE A 7 -9.43 -7.28 -11.38
C ILE A 7 -8.38 -6.47 -10.61
N ARG A 8 -7.28 -7.11 -10.19
CA ARG A 8 -6.17 -6.43 -9.51
C ARG A 8 -5.57 -5.33 -10.38
N ALA A 9 -5.30 -5.64 -11.66
CA ALA A 9 -4.77 -4.66 -12.60
C ALA A 9 -5.74 -3.48 -12.79
N SER A 10 -7.02 -3.77 -13.01
CA SER A 10 -8.05 -2.73 -13.22
C SER A 10 -8.19 -1.77 -12.03
N PHE A 11 -8.11 -2.29 -10.80
CA PHE A 11 -8.13 -1.47 -9.58
C PHE A 11 -6.94 -0.52 -9.52
N LEU A 12 -5.72 -1.03 -9.71
CA LEU A 12 -4.51 -0.21 -9.68
C LEU A 12 -4.49 0.82 -10.82
N ASP A 13 -4.96 0.44 -12.01
CA ASP A 13 -5.03 1.30 -13.18
C ASP A 13 -6.01 2.46 -12.99
N PHE A 14 -7.16 2.21 -12.35
CA PHE A 14 -8.12 3.26 -12.03
C PHE A 14 -7.47 4.35 -11.16
N PHE A 15 -6.82 3.98 -10.07
CA PHE A 15 -6.18 4.95 -9.18
C PHE A 15 -4.99 5.64 -9.84
N ARG A 16 -4.18 4.92 -10.63
CA ARG A 16 -3.08 5.53 -11.41
C ARG A 16 -3.58 6.62 -12.36
N ARG A 17 -4.66 6.38 -13.08
CA ARG A 17 -5.27 7.37 -13.99
C ARG A 17 -5.82 8.59 -13.25
N ASN A 18 -6.15 8.44 -11.97
CA ASN A 18 -6.56 9.51 -11.08
C ASN A 18 -5.40 10.07 -10.24
N GLY A 19 -4.16 9.94 -10.72
CA GLY A 19 -2.99 10.60 -10.13
C GLY A 19 -2.42 9.94 -8.87
N HIS A 20 -2.81 8.71 -8.53
CA HIS A 20 -2.24 7.99 -7.40
C HIS A 20 -1.01 7.18 -7.84
N GLU A 21 0.07 7.25 -7.07
CA GLU A 21 1.25 6.41 -7.30
C GLU A 21 0.98 4.95 -6.92
N VAL A 22 1.39 4.00 -7.76
CA VAL A 22 1.22 2.57 -7.50
C VAL A 22 2.42 2.03 -6.76
N VAL A 23 2.27 1.88 -5.45
CA VAL A 23 3.32 1.37 -4.55
C VAL A 23 3.16 -0.14 -4.35
N ALA A 24 4.27 -0.87 -4.41
CA ALA A 24 4.29 -2.31 -4.17
C ALA A 24 3.82 -2.67 -2.75
N SER A 25 3.31 -3.91 -2.58
CA SER A 25 2.95 -4.39 -1.25
C SER A 25 4.18 -4.45 -0.35
N SER A 26 4.01 -4.02 0.90
CA SER A 26 5.03 -4.24 1.93
C SER A 26 5.15 -5.72 2.30
N PRO A 27 6.27 -6.12 2.94
CA PRO A 27 6.43 -7.46 3.48
C PRO A 27 5.35 -7.83 4.49
N LEU A 28 5.13 -9.14 4.69
CA LEU A 28 4.20 -9.65 5.68
C LEU A 28 4.65 -9.36 7.12
N VAL A 29 5.96 -9.35 7.38
CA VAL A 29 6.52 -9.00 8.69
C VAL A 29 6.97 -7.53 8.66
N PRO A 30 6.38 -6.64 9.48
CA PRO A 30 6.76 -5.23 9.51
C PRO A 30 8.15 -5.07 10.12
N ARG A 31 9.00 -4.24 9.50
CA ARG A 31 10.38 -4.02 9.97
C ARG A 31 10.50 -2.97 11.08
N ASN A 32 9.56 -2.02 11.13
CA ASN A 32 9.68 -0.79 11.92
C ASN A 32 8.50 -0.57 12.88
N ASP A 33 7.72 -1.61 13.18
CA ASP A 33 6.59 -1.51 14.11
C ASP A 33 6.56 -2.68 15.10
N PRO A 34 7.14 -2.52 16.30
CA PRO A 34 7.21 -3.60 17.29
C PRO A 34 5.85 -3.97 17.89
N THR A 35 4.79 -3.19 17.63
CA THR A 35 3.44 -3.49 18.12
C THR A 35 2.62 -4.36 17.16
N LEU A 36 3.12 -4.58 15.94
CA LEU A 36 2.46 -5.40 14.93
C LEU A 36 3.22 -6.71 14.72
N LEU A 37 2.52 -7.83 14.85
CA LEU A 37 3.07 -9.15 14.55
C LEU A 37 3.17 -9.39 13.03
N PHE A 38 2.13 -8.98 12.28
CA PHE A 38 2.06 -9.10 10.81
C PHE A 38 1.35 -7.89 10.19
N THR A 39 1.66 -7.60 8.93
CA THR A 39 0.94 -6.63 8.09
C THR A 39 -0.49 -7.11 7.86
N ASN A 40 -1.45 -6.46 8.51
CA ASN A 40 -2.88 -6.80 8.43
C ASN A 40 -3.66 -5.93 7.43
N ALA A 41 -3.08 -4.81 6.99
CA ALA A 41 -3.74 -3.85 6.11
C ALA A 41 -2.72 -3.08 5.25
N GLY A 42 -3.17 -2.59 4.09
CA GLY A 42 -2.33 -1.81 3.17
C GLY A 42 -1.85 -0.47 3.73
N MET A 43 -2.55 0.10 4.73
CA MET A 43 -2.18 1.39 5.33
C MET A 43 -0.96 1.31 6.26
N VAL A 44 -0.57 0.11 6.71
CA VAL A 44 0.49 -0.09 7.70
C VAL A 44 1.83 0.48 7.20
N GLN A 45 2.16 0.28 5.93
CA GLN A 45 3.40 0.79 5.33
C GLN A 45 3.43 2.32 5.15
N PHE A 46 2.31 3.00 5.41
CA PHE A 46 2.16 4.46 5.35
C PHE A 46 1.84 5.07 6.73
N LYS A 47 1.89 4.29 7.82
CA LYS A 47 1.59 4.75 9.20
C LYS A 47 2.34 6.04 9.54
N ASN A 48 3.65 6.09 9.28
CA ASN A 48 4.48 7.25 9.59
C ASN A 48 4.16 8.47 8.72
N VAL A 49 3.63 8.25 7.51
CA VAL A 49 3.13 9.33 6.65
C VAL A 49 1.86 9.92 7.27
N PHE A 50 0.93 9.08 7.71
CA PHE A 50 -0.30 9.53 8.37
C PHE A 50 -0.06 10.24 9.71
N THR A 51 0.99 9.87 10.45
CA THR A 51 1.36 10.51 11.72
C THR A 51 2.34 11.68 11.57
N GLY A 52 2.76 12.01 10.34
CA GLY A 52 3.69 13.12 10.07
C GLY A 52 5.15 12.87 10.47
N VAL A 53 5.52 11.63 10.81
CA VAL A 53 6.90 11.23 11.15
C VAL A 53 7.75 11.08 9.88
N GLU A 54 7.13 10.74 8.76
CA GLU A 54 7.77 10.55 7.46
C GLU A 54 7.02 11.36 6.39
N LYS A 55 7.76 11.98 5.47
CA LYS A 55 7.20 12.55 4.25
C LYS A 55 7.71 11.76 3.05
N ARG A 56 6.82 11.46 2.12
CA ARG A 56 7.15 10.84 0.84
C ARG A 56 6.87 11.84 -0.28
N ASP A 57 7.66 11.79 -1.33
CA ASP A 57 7.67 12.80 -2.40
C ASP A 57 6.69 12.53 -3.54
N TYR A 58 5.90 11.46 -3.42
CA TYR A 58 4.89 11.04 -4.38
C TYR A 58 3.47 11.29 -3.88
#